data_AF-A0A535FAW2-F1
#
_entry.id   AF-A0A535FAW2-F1
#
_cell.length_a   1.000
_cell.length_b   1.000
_cell.length_c   1.000
_cell.angle_alpha   90.00
_cell.angle_beta   90.00
_cell.angle_gamma   90.00
#
_symmetry.space_group_name_H-M   'P 1'
#
loop_
_entity.id
_entity.type
_entity.pdbx_description
1 polymer ?
#
loop_
_entity_poly.entity_id
_entity_poly.type
_entity_poly.pdbx_seq_one_letter_code
_entity_poly.pdbx_strand_id
1 'polypeptide(L)'
;MTEPYRSTSENIMIESILRTEADLTKSDYRLAPDVIFLRVKDGSARLLDLGGNFYTISETAAQMLNETLKAGTTTAAERIATEYCADLSLIQHDLKTFLQDLEEKQLIYSARRPRSTSQSKNTLAQLVCMPVLHCVSVCSLSLEKKAWALLTLAALAIRLFGWPKTVASWQHYAARRQSHNSTQKQAQGAIPMENAMTELEQSAKEIDKVVRAVAARHLLHAECKERALACWWLLHAAGFPAQLVVGVELFPLASHCWCTMGNFVLSDDQDRCEQFTPVISYD
;
A
#
# COMPACT_ATOMS: atom_id res chain seq x y z
N MET A 1 20.47 30.24 -2.56
CA MET A 1 20.13 29.52 -1.31
C MET A 1 18.62 29.34 -1.31
N THR A 2 18.17 28.19 -1.78
CA THR A 2 16.76 27.78 -1.79
C THR A 2 16.41 27.24 -0.42
N GLU A 3 15.46 27.86 0.27
CA GLU A 3 14.91 27.35 1.53
C GLU A 3 14.26 25.97 1.31
N PRO A 4 14.36 25.04 2.27
CA PRO A 4 13.60 23.79 2.22
C PRO A 4 12.13 24.10 2.54
N TYR A 5 11.27 23.97 1.54
CA TYR A 5 9.82 24.02 1.70
C TYR A 5 9.38 22.91 2.66
N ARG A 6 8.99 23.31 3.87
CA ARG A 6 8.69 22.42 5.00
C ARG A 6 7.50 21.50 4.73
N SER A 7 7.74 20.20 4.83
CA SER A 7 6.78 19.07 4.88
C SER A 7 5.94 19.04 6.19
N THR A 8 5.25 20.13 6.51
CA THR A 8 4.24 20.16 7.61
C THR A 8 2.88 20.64 7.15
N SER A 9 2.77 21.17 5.92
CA SER A 9 1.53 21.64 5.33
C SER A 9 0.71 20.54 4.64
N GLU A 10 1.27 19.36 4.36
CA GLU A 10 0.58 18.32 3.59
C GLU A 10 -0.45 17.51 4.38
N ASN A 11 -0.18 17.21 5.66
CA ASN A 11 -1.19 16.66 6.57
C ASN A 11 -2.39 17.61 6.77
N ILE A 12 -2.23 18.88 6.41
CA ILE A 12 -3.31 19.87 6.42
C ILE A 12 -4.11 19.83 5.11
N MET A 13 -3.67 19.18 4.03
CA MET A 13 -4.37 19.22 2.73
C MET A 13 -5.23 18.00 2.45
N ILE A 14 -4.95 16.84 3.04
CA ILE A 14 -5.81 15.65 2.91
C ILE A 14 -7.00 15.78 3.86
N GLU A 15 -8.21 15.75 3.30
CA GLU A 15 -9.47 15.81 4.06
C GLU A 15 -9.90 14.42 4.53
N SER A 16 -9.82 13.42 3.65
CA SER A 16 -10.15 12.03 4.01
C SER A 16 -9.53 11.00 3.08
N ILE A 17 -9.35 9.78 3.61
CA ILE A 17 -8.81 8.62 2.90
C ILE A 17 -9.88 7.52 2.90
N LEU A 18 -10.31 7.11 1.72
CA LEU A 18 -11.29 6.03 1.53
C LEU A 18 -10.62 4.84 0.84
N ARG A 19 -10.89 3.64 1.36
CA ARG A 19 -10.37 2.35 0.90
C ARG A 19 -11.51 1.33 0.75
N THR A 20 -11.26 0.25 0.00
CA THR A 20 -12.23 -0.83 -0.28
C THR A 20 -12.86 -1.48 0.96
N GLU A 21 -12.22 -1.41 2.13
CA GLU A 21 -12.70 -2.02 3.38
C GLU A 21 -13.70 -1.16 4.17
N ALA A 22 -14.02 0.06 3.71
CA ALA A 22 -15.13 0.81 4.29
C ALA A 22 -16.43 0.04 4.02
N ASP A 23 -17.09 -0.39 5.09
CA ASP A 23 -18.29 -1.23 5.10
C ASP A 23 -19.49 -0.48 4.48
N LEU A 24 -19.54 -0.49 3.14
CA LEU A 24 -20.53 0.22 2.33
C LEU A 24 -21.56 -0.78 1.80
N THR A 25 -22.26 -1.46 2.72
CA THR A 25 -23.31 -2.45 2.40
C THR A 25 -24.46 -1.90 1.56
N LYS A 26 -24.61 -0.58 1.50
CA LYS A 26 -25.68 0.11 0.73
C LYS A 26 -25.26 0.60 -0.66
N SER A 27 -23.98 0.53 -1.02
CA SER A 27 -23.48 1.11 -2.28
C SER A 27 -23.57 0.13 -3.45
N ASP A 28 -23.97 0.64 -4.63
CA ASP A 28 -23.96 -0.12 -5.88
C ASP A 28 -22.55 -0.25 -6.48
N TYR A 29 -21.57 0.49 -5.97
CA TYR A 29 -20.18 0.56 -6.45
C TYR A 29 -19.17 0.48 -5.32
N ARG A 30 -18.01 -0.11 -5.60
CA ARG A 30 -16.88 -0.21 -4.65
C ARG A 30 -15.58 0.18 -5.33
N LEU A 31 -14.65 0.75 -4.55
CA LEU A 31 -13.27 0.98 -4.99
C LEU A 31 -12.57 -0.35 -5.24
N ALA A 32 -11.79 -0.44 -6.32
CA ALA A 32 -10.93 -1.58 -6.56
C ALA A 32 -9.93 -1.78 -5.40
N PRO A 33 -9.54 -3.02 -5.06
CA PRO A 33 -8.69 -3.31 -3.89
C PRO A 33 -7.33 -2.60 -3.89
N ASP A 34 -6.86 -2.23 -5.07
CA ASP A 34 -5.56 -1.63 -5.32
C ASP A 34 -5.68 -0.09 -5.40
N VAL A 35 -6.87 0.47 -5.14
CA VAL A 35 -7.18 1.88 -5.36
C VAL A 35 -7.47 2.61 -4.06
N ILE A 36 -6.80 3.74 -3.88
CA ILE A 36 -7.00 4.67 -2.77
C ILE A 36 -7.69 5.91 -3.30
N PHE A 37 -8.78 6.31 -2.65
CA PHE A 37 -9.47 7.57 -2.92
C PHE A 37 -9.12 8.59 -1.84
N LEU A 38 -8.40 9.64 -2.23
CA LEU A 38 -7.96 10.73 -1.35
C LEU A 38 -8.76 11.99 -1.66
N ARG A 39 -9.49 12.51 -0.68
CA ARG A 39 -10.10 13.85 -0.79
C ARG A 39 -9.13 14.91 -0.30
N VAL A 40 -9.07 16.00 -1.03
CA VAL A 40 -8.22 17.17 -0.74
C VAL A 40 -9.12 18.30 -0.25
N LYS A 41 -8.60 19.16 0.63
CA LYS A 41 -9.36 20.29 1.21
C LYS A 41 -9.84 21.33 0.20
N ASP A 42 -9.27 21.35 -1.00
CA ASP A 42 -9.75 22.17 -2.12
C ASP A 42 -11.02 21.60 -2.78
N GLY A 43 -11.58 20.52 -2.23
CA GLY A 43 -12.76 19.83 -2.73
C GLY A 43 -12.45 18.77 -3.78
N SER A 44 -11.29 18.85 -4.44
CA SER A 44 -10.84 17.88 -5.44
C SER A 44 -10.45 16.54 -4.80
N ALA A 45 -10.19 15.53 -5.65
CA ALA A 45 -9.70 14.25 -5.16
C ALA A 45 -8.59 13.66 -6.04
N ARG A 46 -7.89 12.68 -5.47
CA ARG A 46 -6.91 11.84 -6.16
C ARG A 46 -7.33 10.38 -6.06
N LEU A 47 -7.33 9.66 -7.17
CA LEU A 47 -7.35 8.20 -7.18
C LEU A 47 -5.95 7.70 -7.45
N LEU A 48 -5.45 6.88 -6.53
CA LEU A 48 -4.16 6.23 -6.65
C LEU A 48 -4.38 4.75 -6.83
N ASP A 49 -4.00 4.26 -8.00
CA ASP A 49 -3.84 2.85 -8.25
C ASP A 49 -2.43 2.44 -7.78
N LEU A 50 -2.34 1.47 -6.86
CA LEU A 50 -1.09 0.90 -6.37
C LEU A 50 -0.31 0.17 -7.48
N GLY A 51 -0.86 0.03 -8.68
CA GLY A 51 -0.15 -0.28 -9.92
C GLY A 51 0.75 0.84 -10.46
N GLY A 52 0.60 2.07 -9.96
CA GLY A 52 1.41 3.25 -10.33
C GLY A 52 0.68 4.31 -11.15
N ASN A 53 -0.63 4.17 -11.37
CA ASN A 53 -1.43 5.18 -12.08
C ASN A 53 -2.05 6.17 -11.09
N PHE A 54 -2.11 7.44 -11.51
CA PHE A 54 -2.67 8.52 -10.73
C PHE A 54 -3.72 9.27 -11.54
N TYR A 55 -4.85 9.58 -10.90
CA TYR A 55 -5.92 10.35 -11.51
C TYR A 55 -6.31 11.51 -10.60
N THR A 56 -6.46 12.68 -11.21
CA THR A 56 -7.01 13.86 -10.57
C THR A 56 -8.48 13.97 -10.89
N ILE A 57 -9.31 14.17 -9.88
CA ILE A 57 -10.76 14.32 -10.02
C ILE A 57 -11.13 15.72 -9.57
N SER A 58 -11.95 16.42 -10.36
CA SER A 58 -12.49 17.73 -10.01
C SER A 58 -13.36 17.66 -8.75
N GLU A 59 -13.66 18.81 -8.16
CA GLU A 59 -14.49 18.91 -6.96
C GLU A 59 -15.86 18.24 -7.13
N THR A 60 -16.61 18.59 -8.18
CA THR A 60 -17.94 18.02 -8.44
C THR A 60 -17.87 16.51 -8.66
N ALA A 61 -16.88 16.02 -9.40
CA ALA A 61 -16.72 14.59 -9.65
C ALA A 61 -16.24 13.83 -8.40
N ALA A 62 -15.44 14.47 -7.54
CA ALA A 62 -15.02 13.91 -6.25
C ALA A 62 -16.21 13.75 -5.31
N GLN A 63 -17.11 14.73 -5.31
CA GLN A 63 -18.37 14.68 -4.57
C GLN A 63 -19.30 13.59 -5.11
N MET A 64 -19.47 13.51 -6.44
CA MET A 64 -20.20 12.43 -7.13
C MET A 64 -19.71 11.05 -6.70
N LEU A 65 -18.39 10.82 -6.74
CA LEU A 65 -17.82 9.54 -6.34
C LEU A 65 -18.00 9.27 -4.85
N ASN A 66 -17.71 10.24 -3.98
CA ASN A 66 -17.85 10.10 -2.54
C ASN A 66 -19.28 9.73 -2.13
N GLU A 67 -20.29 10.43 -2.66
CA GLU A 67 -21.69 10.15 -2.35
C GLU A 67 -22.13 8.80 -2.94
N THR A 68 -21.66 8.44 -4.13
CA THR A 68 -21.96 7.14 -4.74
C THR A 68 -21.42 5.98 -3.92
N LEU A 69 -20.17 6.10 -3.45
CA LEU A 69 -19.56 5.09 -2.58
C LEU A 69 -20.28 5.02 -1.23
N LYS A 70 -20.76 6.13 -0.68
CA LYS A 70 -21.44 6.16 0.63
C LYS A 70 -22.89 5.66 0.59
N ALA A 71 -23.66 6.11 -0.38
CA ALA A 71 -25.12 6.01 -0.38
C ALA A 71 -25.72 5.35 -1.63
N GLY A 72 -24.90 5.05 -2.65
CA GLY A 72 -25.34 4.52 -3.93
C GLY A 72 -25.69 5.61 -4.95
N THR A 73 -25.81 5.20 -6.21
CA THR A 73 -25.88 6.09 -7.38
C THR A 73 -27.11 6.98 -7.38
N THR A 74 -28.28 6.45 -7.01
CA THR A 74 -29.54 7.20 -7.02
C THR A 74 -29.52 8.35 -6.01
N THR A 75 -29.19 8.04 -4.75
CA THR A 75 -29.12 9.05 -3.69
C THR A 75 -28.02 10.08 -3.94
N ALA A 76 -26.89 9.67 -4.54
CA ALA A 76 -25.84 10.60 -4.95
C ALA A 76 -26.35 11.61 -5.99
N ALA A 77 -27.04 11.15 -7.03
CA ALA A 77 -27.57 12.03 -8.07
C ALA A 77 -28.62 13.01 -7.51
N GLU A 78 -29.52 12.56 -6.64
CA GLU A 78 -30.54 13.42 -6.02
C GLU A 78 -29.92 14.53 -5.16
N ARG A 79 -28.92 14.18 -4.33
CA ARG A 79 -28.23 15.15 -3.47
C ARG A 79 -27.49 16.20 -4.29
N ILE A 80 -26.77 15.77 -5.32
CA ILE A 80 -25.98 16.66 -6.17
C ILE A 80 -26.87 17.56 -7.02
N ALA A 81 -27.95 17.03 -7.59
CA ALA A 81 -28.94 17.84 -8.30
C ALA A 81 -29.54 18.93 -7.40
N THR A 82 -29.84 18.60 -6.14
CA THR A 82 -30.34 19.55 -5.15
C THR A 82 -29.31 20.62 -4.82
N GLU A 83 -28.07 20.22 -4.52
CA GLU A 83 -27.00 21.11 -4.10
C GLU A 83 -26.59 22.12 -5.17
N TYR A 84 -26.47 21.66 -6.42
CA TYR A 84 -26.12 22.52 -7.55
C TYR A 84 -27.33 23.14 -8.25
N CYS A 85 -28.55 22.89 -7.76
CA CYS A 85 -29.81 23.33 -8.38
C CYS A 85 -29.88 22.97 -9.89
N ALA A 86 -29.46 21.75 -10.21
CA ALA A 86 -29.34 21.23 -11.57
C ALA A 86 -30.46 20.22 -11.88
N ASP A 87 -30.71 19.99 -13.17
CA ASP A 87 -31.65 18.99 -13.62
C ASP A 87 -31.20 17.57 -13.22
N LEU A 88 -32.08 16.82 -12.56
CA LEU A 88 -31.74 15.49 -12.06
C LEU A 88 -31.38 14.50 -13.18
N SER A 89 -32.03 14.59 -14.34
CA SER A 89 -31.78 13.68 -15.46
C SER A 89 -30.40 13.93 -16.08
N LEU A 90 -29.96 15.20 -16.13
CA LEU A 90 -28.61 15.57 -16.54
C LEU A 90 -27.56 15.02 -15.56
N ILE A 91 -27.74 15.24 -14.25
CA ILE A 91 -26.81 14.72 -13.23
C ILE A 91 -26.72 13.19 -13.27
N GLN A 92 -27.84 12.49 -13.49
CA GLN A 92 -27.84 11.03 -13.64
C GLN A 92 -27.05 10.57 -14.87
N HIS A 93 -27.15 11.30 -15.99
CA HIS A 93 -26.41 11.00 -17.21
C HIS A 93 -24.90 11.22 -17.03
N ASP A 94 -24.51 12.36 -16.44
CA ASP A 94 -23.11 12.71 -16.18
C ASP A 94 -22.48 11.73 -15.18
N LEU A 95 -23.19 11.44 -14.08
CA LEU A 95 -22.74 10.49 -13.08
C LEU A 95 -22.54 9.10 -13.68
N LYS A 96 -23.46 8.63 -14.53
CA LYS A 96 -23.33 7.35 -15.21
C LYS A 96 -22.10 7.31 -16.11
N THR A 97 -21.89 8.34 -16.91
CA THR A 97 -20.73 8.44 -17.83
C THR A 97 -19.42 8.46 -17.06
N PHE A 98 -19.37 9.23 -15.96
CA PHE A 98 -18.23 9.29 -15.08
C PHE A 98 -17.90 7.93 -14.42
N LEU A 99 -18.92 7.24 -13.88
CA LEU A 99 -18.72 5.92 -13.27
C LEU A 99 -18.30 4.86 -14.30
N GLN A 100 -18.78 4.96 -15.54
CA GLN A 100 -18.35 4.09 -16.64
C GLN A 100 -16.86 4.29 -16.96
N ASP A 101 -16.38 5.54 -17.05
CA ASP A 101 -14.96 5.82 -17.26
C ASP A 101 -14.07 5.26 -16.14
N LEU A 102 -14.54 5.36 -14.89
CA LEU A 102 -13.83 4.76 -13.74
C LEU A 102 -13.85 3.22 -13.76
N GLU A 103 -14.93 2.58 -14.20
CA GLU A 103 -14.99 1.12 -14.37
C GLU A 103 -14.07 0.65 -15.50
N GLU A 104 -14.03 1.37 -16.63
CA GLU A 104 -13.14 1.06 -17.75
C GLU A 104 -11.66 1.13 -17.35
N LYS A 105 -11.32 2.09 -16.49
CA LYS A 105 -10.00 2.23 -15.85
C LYS A 105 -9.76 1.25 -14.71
N GLN A 106 -10.72 0.38 -14.40
CA GLN A 106 -10.67 -0.61 -13.32
C GLN A 106 -10.48 0.01 -11.93
N LEU A 107 -10.89 1.28 -11.75
CA LEU A 107 -10.74 2.00 -10.48
C LEU A 107 -11.88 1.70 -9.51
N ILE A 108 -13.06 1.40 -10.06
CA ILE A 108 -14.24 0.96 -9.32
C ILE A 108 -14.85 -0.28 -9.97
N TYR A 109 -15.77 -0.92 -9.26
CA TYR A 109 -16.58 -2.02 -9.80
C TYR A 109 -17.98 -2.01 -9.20
N SER A 110 -18.97 -2.43 -10.00
CA SER A 110 -20.32 -2.66 -9.51
C SER A 110 -20.39 -3.80 -8.47
N ALA A 111 -20.99 -3.53 -7.31
CA ALA A 111 -21.21 -4.48 -6.22
C ALA A 111 -22.20 -5.60 -6.59
N ARG A 112 -23.00 -5.43 -7.65
CA ARG A 112 -24.00 -6.42 -8.11
C ARG A 112 -23.39 -7.56 -8.92
N ARG A 113 -22.15 -7.43 -9.39
CA ARG A 113 -21.45 -8.51 -10.09
C ARG A 113 -20.70 -9.37 -9.06
N PRO A 114 -21.09 -10.64 -8.84
CA PRO A 114 -20.30 -11.53 -7.99
C PRO A 114 -18.91 -11.66 -8.60
N ARG A 115 -17.88 -11.48 -7.77
CA ARG A 115 -16.49 -11.60 -8.19
C ARG A 115 -16.18 -13.05 -8.48
N SER A 116 -16.40 -13.50 -9.71
CA SER A 116 -15.70 -14.67 -10.24
C SER A 116 -14.21 -14.31 -10.33
N THR A 117 -13.34 -15.09 -9.67
CA THR A 117 -11.86 -15.15 -9.79
C THR A 117 -10.92 -14.32 -8.87
N SER A 118 -11.38 -13.65 -7.80
CA SER A 118 -10.42 -13.06 -6.81
C SER A 118 -9.56 -14.11 -6.10
N GLN A 119 -10.23 -15.15 -5.58
CA GLN A 119 -9.58 -16.18 -4.78
C GLN A 119 -8.57 -16.97 -5.62
N SER A 120 -8.90 -17.27 -6.88
CA SER A 120 -8.05 -18.05 -7.79
C SER A 120 -6.70 -17.39 -8.10
N LYS A 121 -6.66 -16.06 -8.28
CA LYS A 121 -5.39 -15.35 -8.52
C LYS A 121 -4.54 -15.23 -7.25
N ASN A 122 -5.16 -15.19 -6.07
CA ASN A 122 -4.42 -15.16 -4.80
C ASN A 122 -3.77 -16.53 -4.52
N THR A 123 -4.43 -17.64 -4.82
CA THR A 123 -3.82 -18.98 -4.74
C THR A 123 -2.62 -19.12 -5.67
N LEU A 124 -2.68 -18.57 -6.89
CA LEU A 124 -1.52 -18.62 -7.80
C LEU A 124 -0.33 -17.80 -7.29
N ALA A 125 -0.56 -16.58 -6.80
CA ALA A 125 0.49 -15.74 -6.21
C ALA A 125 1.16 -16.45 -5.01
N GLN A 126 0.36 -17.09 -4.15
CA GLN A 126 0.85 -17.90 -3.04
C GLN A 126 1.67 -19.10 -3.55
N LEU A 127 1.20 -19.85 -4.54
CA LEU A 127 1.92 -21.00 -5.08
C LEU A 127 3.30 -20.62 -5.65
N VAL A 128 3.43 -19.44 -6.25
CA VAL A 128 4.70 -18.94 -6.79
C VAL A 128 5.62 -18.39 -5.68
N CYS A 129 5.07 -17.59 -4.75
CA CYS A 129 5.89 -16.93 -3.73
C CYS A 129 6.35 -17.89 -2.62
N MET A 130 5.47 -18.78 -2.15
CA MET A 130 5.71 -19.60 -0.96
C MET A 130 6.97 -20.47 -1.03
N PRO A 131 7.28 -21.19 -2.12
CA PRO A 131 8.48 -22.03 -2.19
C PRO A 131 9.78 -21.22 -2.04
N VAL A 132 9.84 -20.04 -2.68
CA VAL A 132 11.01 -19.17 -2.62
C VAL A 132 11.13 -18.55 -1.23
N LEU A 133 10.04 -18.01 -0.68
CA LEU A 133 10.04 -17.49 0.69
C LEU A 133 10.45 -18.57 1.70
N HIS A 134 9.99 -19.80 1.51
CA HIS A 134 10.39 -20.93 2.34
C HIS A 134 11.88 -21.24 2.24
N CYS A 135 12.40 -21.38 1.01
CA CYS A 135 13.81 -21.62 0.75
C CYS A 135 14.70 -20.53 1.37
N VAL A 136 14.40 -19.25 1.14
CA VAL A 136 15.14 -18.12 1.72
C VAL A 136 15.12 -18.14 3.26
N SER A 137 14.02 -18.65 3.84
CA SER A 137 13.80 -18.67 5.28
C SER A 137 14.44 -19.85 6.02
N VAL A 138 14.69 -20.97 5.33
CA VAL A 138 15.25 -22.20 5.90
C VAL A 138 16.72 -22.38 5.50
N CYS A 139 17.10 -21.97 4.30
CA CYS A 139 18.47 -22.11 3.84
C CYS A 139 19.42 -21.11 4.53
N SER A 140 20.61 -21.58 4.89
CA SER A 140 21.72 -20.80 5.47
C SER A 140 22.41 -19.91 4.43
N LEU A 141 21.63 -19.14 3.68
CA LEU A 141 22.13 -18.16 2.71
C LEU A 141 22.64 -16.91 3.45
N SER A 142 23.69 -16.30 2.92
CA SER A 142 24.14 -14.96 3.33
C SER A 142 23.04 -13.92 3.09
N LEU A 143 22.97 -12.88 3.93
CA LEU A 143 21.96 -11.83 3.86
C LEU A 143 21.86 -11.19 2.46
N GLU A 144 23.00 -10.96 1.79
CA GLU A 144 23.01 -10.44 0.41
C GLU A 144 22.26 -11.34 -0.60
N LYS A 145 22.46 -12.66 -0.53
CA LYS A 145 21.79 -13.63 -1.42
C LYS A 145 20.31 -13.70 -1.13
N LYS A 146 19.92 -13.59 0.15
CA LYS A 146 18.51 -13.50 0.56
C LYS A 146 17.86 -12.24 -0.01
N ALA A 147 18.49 -11.08 0.17
CA ALA A 147 18.02 -9.82 -0.38
C ALA A 147 17.89 -9.88 -1.90
N TRP A 148 18.87 -10.42 -2.62
CA TRP A 148 18.81 -10.55 -4.08
C TRP A 148 17.62 -11.42 -4.53
N ALA A 149 17.45 -12.59 -3.91
CA ALA A 149 16.34 -13.48 -4.22
C ALA A 149 14.97 -12.84 -3.93
N LEU A 150 14.84 -12.14 -2.80
CA LEU A 150 13.60 -11.45 -2.42
C LEU A 150 13.27 -10.28 -3.33
N LEU A 151 14.27 -9.48 -3.73
CA LEU A 151 14.08 -8.39 -4.68
C LEU A 151 13.65 -8.92 -6.06
N THR A 152 14.24 -10.01 -6.51
CA THR A 152 13.80 -10.68 -7.75
C THR A 152 12.38 -11.21 -7.63
N LEU A 153 12.05 -11.88 -6.52
CA LEU A 153 10.71 -12.40 -6.30
C LEU A 153 9.68 -11.27 -6.22
N ALA A 154 9.96 -10.19 -5.50
CA ALA A 154 9.09 -9.03 -5.39
C ALA A 154 8.88 -8.38 -6.78
N ALA A 155 9.94 -8.18 -7.54
CA ALA A 155 9.89 -7.60 -8.88
C ALA A 155 8.97 -8.41 -9.82
N LEU A 156 9.14 -9.74 -9.84
CA LEU A 156 8.34 -10.62 -10.68
C LEU A 156 6.90 -10.73 -10.18
N ALA A 157 6.69 -10.89 -8.88
CA ALA A 157 5.36 -11.06 -8.30
C ALA A 157 4.49 -9.80 -8.47
N ILE A 158 5.05 -8.61 -8.24
CA ILE A 158 4.33 -7.34 -8.43
C ILE A 158 3.91 -7.19 -9.90
N ARG A 159 4.81 -7.48 -10.86
CA ARG A 159 4.50 -7.40 -12.30
C ARG A 159 3.44 -8.42 -12.74
N LEU A 160 3.44 -9.62 -12.18
CA LEU A 160 2.53 -10.71 -12.58
C LEU A 160 1.17 -10.67 -11.88
N PHE A 161 1.13 -10.28 -10.60
CA PHE A 161 -0.05 -10.44 -9.75
C PHE A 161 -0.62 -9.12 -9.23
N GLY A 162 0.15 -8.04 -9.30
CA GLY A 162 -0.14 -6.75 -8.67
C GLY A 162 0.39 -6.66 -7.24
N TRP A 163 0.46 -5.44 -6.72
CA TRP A 163 0.97 -5.12 -5.39
C TRP A 163 0.23 -5.84 -4.25
N PRO A 164 -1.09 -5.67 -4.06
CA PRO A 164 -1.74 -6.19 -2.86
C PRO A 164 -1.82 -7.71 -2.81
N LYS A 165 -1.90 -8.41 -3.95
CA LYS A 165 -1.80 -9.89 -3.94
C LYS A 165 -0.42 -10.37 -3.53
N THR A 166 0.61 -9.65 -3.95
CA THR A 166 2.00 -9.96 -3.57
C THR A 166 2.17 -9.74 -2.07
N VAL A 167 1.80 -8.57 -1.55
CA VAL A 167 1.87 -8.26 -0.12
C VAL A 167 1.07 -9.26 0.71
N ALA A 168 -0.18 -9.54 0.34
CA ALA A 168 -1.03 -10.50 1.04
C ALA A 168 -0.42 -11.91 1.09
N SER A 169 0.22 -12.35 -0.01
CA SER A 169 0.91 -13.66 -0.04
C SER A 169 2.10 -13.71 0.92
N TRP A 170 2.84 -12.61 1.02
CA TRP A 170 4.01 -12.51 1.90
C TRP A 170 3.61 -12.37 3.38
N GLN A 171 2.59 -11.57 3.70
CA GLN A 171 1.99 -11.47 5.04
C GLN A 171 1.46 -12.83 5.52
N HIS A 172 0.75 -13.55 4.65
CA HIS A 172 0.25 -14.88 4.97
C HIS A 172 1.37 -15.86 5.35
N TYR A 173 2.51 -15.80 4.65
CA TYR A 173 3.67 -16.61 5.00
C TYR A 173 4.35 -16.16 6.30
N ALA A 174 4.54 -14.85 6.48
CA ALA A 174 5.16 -14.28 7.68
C ALA A 174 4.36 -14.63 8.93
N ALA A 175 3.03 -14.48 8.90
CA ALA A 175 2.13 -14.84 10.00
C ALA A 175 2.22 -16.33 10.37
N ARG A 176 2.27 -17.22 9.37
CA ARG A 176 2.46 -18.67 9.60
C ARG A 176 3.77 -18.99 10.31
N ARG A 177 4.86 -18.30 9.95
CA ARG A 177 6.17 -18.50 10.57
C ARG A 177 6.24 -17.95 11.99
N GLN A 178 5.66 -16.77 12.24
CA GLN A 178 5.62 -16.16 13.57
C GLN A 178 4.83 -17.03 14.55
N SER A 179 3.71 -17.61 14.12
CA SER A 179 2.94 -18.57 14.94
C SER A 179 3.73 -19.83 15.31
N HIS A 180 4.72 -20.22 14.52
CA HIS A 180 5.55 -21.40 14.80
C HIS A 180 6.75 -21.06 15.70
N ASN A 181 7.28 -19.83 15.60
CA ASN A 181 8.40 -19.35 16.42
C ASN A 181 7.95 -18.87 17.82
N SER A 182 6.72 -18.41 17.99
CA SER A 182 6.17 -17.99 19.30
C SER A 182 6.13 -19.13 20.31
N THR A 183 5.88 -20.37 19.84
CA THR A 183 5.95 -21.60 20.65
C THR A 183 7.38 -21.92 21.13
N GLN A 184 8.41 -21.37 20.47
CA GLN A 184 9.82 -21.68 20.75
C GLN A 184 10.53 -20.59 21.57
N LYS A 185 10.01 -19.34 21.60
CA LYS A 185 10.66 -18.16 22.20
C LYS A 185 10.42 -17.95 23.72
N GLN A 186 9.72 -18.85 24.41
CA GLN A 186 9.45 -18.76 25.86
C GLN A 186 10.65 -19.09 26.77
N ALA A 187 11.88 -19.22 26.24
CA ALA A 187 13.03 -19.78 26.99
C ALA A 187 14.31 -18.92 27.05
N GLN A 188 14.29 -17.62 26.73
CA GLN A 188 15.49 -16.75 26.89
C GLN A 188 15.27 -15.61 27.88
N GLY A 189 16.13 -15.57 28.90
CA GLY A 189 16.10 -14.63 30.03
C GLY A 189 16.45 -13.18 29.66
N ALA A 190 16.12 -12.29 30.60
CA ALA A 190 16.16 -10.84 30.44
C ALA A 190 17.58 -10.28 30.29
N ILE A 191 17.85 -9.64 29.15
CA ILE A 191 19.00 -8.76 28.91
C ILE A 191 18.63 -7.35 29.45
N PRO A 192 19.57 -6.57 30.01
CA PRO A 192 19.34 -5.16 30.37
C PRO A 192 18.81 -4.35 29.17
N MET A 193 17.69 -3.65 29.39
CA MET A 193 16.78 -3.12 28.35
C MET A 193 17.41 -2.11 27.38
N GLU A 194 18.44 -1.37 27.80
CA GLU A 194 19.08 -0.30 27.01
C GLU A 194 20.08 -0.85 25.96
N ASN A 195 20.86 -1.87 26.33
CA ASN A 195 21.79 -2.53 25.40
C ASN A 195 21.04 -3.38 24.38
N ALA A 196 19.94 -4.02 24.80
CA ALA A 196 19.10 -4.82 23.91
C ALA A 196 18.46 -3.96 22.80
N MET A 197 18.00 -2.75 23.12
CA MET A 197 17.40 -1.85 22.12
C MET A 197 18.42 -1.41 21.07
N THR A 198 19.64 -1.09 21.50
CA THR A 198 20.74 -0.68 20.61
C THR A 198 21.18 -1.82 19.68
N GLU A 199 21.27 -3.05 20.18
CA GLU A 199 21.61 -4.23 19.37
C GLU A 199 20.52 -4.57 18.33
N LEU A 200 19.24 -4.43 18.71
CA LEU A 200 18.10 -4.62 17.81
C LEU A 200 18.10 -3.58 16.70
N GLU A 201 18.33 -2.31 17.03
CA GLU A 201 18.42 -1.21 16.06
C GLU A 201 19.59 -1.44 15.09
N GLN A 202 20.77 -1.80 15.59
CA GLN A 202 21.93 -2.08 14.75
C GLN A 202 21.66 -3.24 13.78
N SER A 203 21.01 -4.31 14.27
CA SER A 203 20.65 -5.45 13.44
C SER A 203 19.67 -5.08 12.31
N ALA A 204 18.67 -4.24 12.60
CA ALA A 204 17.75 -3.74 11.61
C ALA A 204 18.44 -2.84 10.57
N LYS A 205 19.37 -1.97 11.00
CA LYS A 205 20.18 -1.12 10.11
C LYS A 205 21.11 -1.93 9.21
N GLU A 206 21.67 -3.04 9.67
CA GLU A 206 22.47 -3.91 8.81
C GLU A 206 21.60 -4.57 7.72
N ILE A 207 20.37 -4.99 8.04
CA ILE A 207 19.41 -5.49 7.05
C ILE A 207 19.08 -4.40 6.02
N ASP A 208 18.74 -3.20 6.48
CA ASP A 208 18.47 -2.06 5.61
C ASP A 208 19.64 -1.79 4.65
N LYS A 209 20.85 -1.62 5.19
CA LYS A 209 22.06 -1.36 4.42
C LYS A 209 22.30 -2.40 3.34
N VAL A 210 22.16 -3.69 3.66
CA VAL A 210 22.33 -4.77 2.68
C VAL A 210 21.24 -4.73 1.62
N VAL A 211 19.98 -4.53 1.99
CA VAL A 211 18.87 -4.44 1.02
C VAL A 211 19.07 -3.27 0.07
N ARG A 212 19.43 -2.08 0.59
CA ARG A 212 19.71 -0.88 -0.21
C ARG A 212 20.90 -1.11 -1.15
N ALA A 213 21.99 -1.70 -0.66
CA ALA A 213 23.17 -1.99 -1.46
C ALA A 213 22.89 -3.01 -2.57
N VAL A 214 22.09 -4.06 -2.30
CA VAL A 214 21.69 -5.03 -3.33
C VAL A 214 20.74 -4.41 -4.34
N ALA A 215 19.75 -3.63 -3.90
CA ALA A 215 18.80 -2.95 -4.77
C ALA A 215 19.50 -2.03 -5.79
N ALA A 216 20.52 -1.27 -5.34
CA ALA A 216 21.29 -0.36 -6.19
C ALA A 216 22.03 -1.04 -7.36
N ARG A 217 22.33 -2.35 -7.25
CA ARG A 217 23.01 -3.14 -8.30
C ARG A 217 22.12 -4.24 -8.89
N HIS A 218 20.82 -4.22 -8.58
CA HIS A 218 19.91 -5.30 -8.97
C HIS A 218 19.50 -5.16 -10.45
N LEU A 219 19.45 -6.29 -11.17
CA LEU A 219 19.21 -6.30 -12.62
C LEU A 219 17.81 -5.84 -13.02
N LEU A 220 16.82 -6.08 -12.17
CA LEU A 220 15.41 -5.75 -12.44
C LEU A 220 15.00 -4.32 -12.04
N HIS A 221 15.96 -3.44 -11.72
CA HIS A 221 15.72 -2.10 -11.19
C HIS A 221 14.72 -2.14 -10.02
N ALA A 222 15.20 -2.59 -8.86
CA ALA A 222 14.36 -2.69 -7.68
C ALA A 222 14.01 -1.30 -7.16
N GLU A 223 12.75 -0.88 -7.40
CA GLU A 223 12.25 0.41 -6.95
C GLU A 223 11.77 0.35 -5.49
N CYS A 224 11.10 1.41 -5.04
CA CYS A 224 10.67 1.57 -3.65
C CYS A 224 9.80 0.41 -3.15
N LYS A 225 8.90 -0.12 -3.99
CA LYS A 225 7.99 -1.23 -3.63
C LYS A 225 8.74 -2.55 -3.39
N GLU A 226 9.58 -2.97 -4.34
CA GLU A 226 10.36 -4.20 -4.20
C GLU A 226 11.32 -4.12 -3.01
N ARG A 227 11.98 -2.97 -2.87
CA ARG A 227 12.96 -2.72 -1.81
C ARG A 227 12.31 -2.75 -0.43
N ALA A 228 11.19 -2.04 -0.27
CA ALA A 228 10.45 -2.01 0.99
C ALA A 228 9.91 -3.38 1.37
N LEU A 229 9.33 -4.13 0.42
CA LEU A 229 8.78 -5.46 0.67
C LEU A 229 9.88 -6.48 1.06
N ALA A 230 11.03 -6.46 0.37
CA ALA A 230 12.15 -7.34 0.70
C ALA A 230 12.74 -7.02 2.09
N CYS A 231 12.87 -5.73 2.42
CA CYS A 231 13.33 -5.27 3.72
C CYS A 231 12.36 -5.71 4.83
N TRP A 232 11.08 -5.41 4.67
CA TRP A 232 10.00 -5.81 5.59
C TRP A 232 10.04 -7.32 5.85
N TRP A 233 10.16 -8.15 4.81
CA TRP A 233 10.20 -9.59 5.00
C TRP A 233 11.43 -10.08 5.77
N LEU A 234 12.62 -9.53 5.48
CA LEU A 234 13.85 -9.90 6.18
C LEU A 234 13.78 -9.51 7.66
N LEU A 235 13.20 -8.34 7.96
CA LEU A 235 12.97 -7.88 9.32
C LEU A 235 11.98 -8.79 10.05
N HIS A 236 10.85 -9.14 9.43
CA HIS A 236 9.89 -10.09 9.99
C HIS A 236 10.49 -11.48 10.21
N ALA A 237 11.30 -11.96 9.27
CA ALA A 237 11.98 -13.25 9.38
C ALA A 237 13.00 -13.28 10.53
N ALA A 238 13.59 -12.13 10.87
CA ALA A 238 14.44 -11.93 12.04
C ALA A 238 13.65 -11.62 13.34
N GLY A 239 12.33 -11.45 13.24
CA GLY A 239 11.43 -11.25 14.38
C GLY A 239 11.27 -9.80 14.82
N PHE A 240 11.60 -8.84 13.96
CA PHE A 240 11.34 -7.43 14.18
C PHE A 240 9.89 -7.06 13.81
N PRO A 241 9.23 -6.15 14.56
CA PRO A 241 7.89 -5.66 14.25
C PRO A 241 7.98 -4.53 13.22
N ALA A 242 8.30 -4.88 11.97
CA ALA A 242 8.41 -3.90 10.91
C ALA A 242 7.04 -3.62 10.27
N GLN A 243 6.87 -2.46 9.67
CA GLN A 243 5.69 -2.13 8.89
C GLN A 243 6.10 -1.77 7.47
N LEU A 244 5.24 -2.10 6.52
CA LEU A 244 5.37 -1.67 5.14
C LEU A 244 4.43 -0.49 4.94
N VAL A 245 4.98 0.67 4.60
CA VAL A 245 4.23 1.92 4.50
C VAL A 245 4.18 2.37 3.05
N VAL A 246 3.01 2.80 2.60
CA VAL A 246 2.80 3.51 1.35
C VAL A 246 2.35 4.92 1.69
N GLY A 247 3.08 5.91 1.20
CA GLY A 247 2.78 7.33 1.35
C GLY A 247 2.61 8.03 0.02
N VAL A 248 2.05 9.24 0.08
CA VAL A 248 1.74 10.07 -1.07
C VAL A 248 2.19 11.49 -0.84
N GLU A 249 2.69 12.12 -1.89
CA GLU A 249 2.93 13.56 -1.99
C GLU A 249 1.90 14.10 -2.98
N LEU A 250 1.24 15.21 -2.66
CA LEU A 250 0.19 15.75 -3.53
C LEU A 250 0.77 16.68 -4.61
N PHE A 251 1.94 17.27 -4.35
CA PHE A 251 2.56 18.28 -5.22
C PHE A 251 4.11 18.17 -5.23
N PRO A 252 4.72 17.50 -6.22
CA PRO A 252 4.08 16.80 -7.35
C PRO A 252 3.34 15.54 -6.89
N LEU A 253 2.30 15.14 -7.62
CA LEU A 253 1.56 13.93 -7.28
C LEU A 253 2.45 12.69 -7.46
N ALA A 254 2.84 12.09 -6.34
CA ALA A 254 3.71 10.92 -6.30
C ALA A 254 3.29 9.95 -5.20
N SER A 255 3.63 8.68 -5.37
CA SER A 255 3.51 7.66 -4.32
C SER A 255 4.87 7.09 -4.01
N HIS A 256 5.12 6.80 -2.75
CA HIS A 256 6.36 6.17 -2.30
C HIS A 256 6.07 5.03 -1.33
N CYS A 257 6.96 4.06 -1.29
CA CYS A 257 6.82 2.90 -0.42
C CYS A 257 8.13 2.65 0.32
N TRP A 258 8.05 2.46 1.64
CA TRP A 258 9.19 2.22 2.50
C TRP A 258 8.82 1.26 3.62
N CYS A 259 9.81 0.80 4.37
CA CYS A 259 9.64 -0.03 5.53
C CYS A 259 9.93 0.80 6.78
N THR A 260 9.24 0.56 7.89
CA THR A 260 9.54 1.22 9.17
C THR A 260 9.66 0.20 10.28
N MET A 261 10.37 0.56 11.34
CA MET A 261 10.39 -0.18 12.60
C MET A 261 10.36 0.84 13.74
N GLY A 262 9.23 0.95 14.43
CA GLY A 262 9.02 2.04 15.38
C GLY A 262 9.19 3.41 14.70
N ASN A 263 10.14 4.22 15.18
CA ASN A 263 10.42 5.55 14.63
C ASN A 263 11.47 5.56 13.51
N PHE A 264 12.01 4.40 13.13
CA PHE A 264 13.05 4.31 12.12
C PHE A 264 12.46 4.03 10.74
N VAL A 265 12.80 4.87 9.77
CA VAL A 265 12.65 4.53 8.35
C VAL A 265 13.78 3.56 7.94
N LEU A 266 13.37 2.47 7.33
CA LEU A 266 14.21 1.42 6.76
C LEU A 266 13.85 1.27 5.28
N SER A 267 14.73 0.64 4.51
CA SER A 267 14.69 0.48 3.04
C SER A 267 14.81 1.77 2.23
N ASP A 268 14.82 2.95 2.86
CA ASP A 268 14.90 4.25 2.19
C ASP A 268 15.51 5.33 3.08
N ASP A 269 15.61 6.55 2.55
CA ASP A 269 16.10 7.71 3.29
C ASP A 269 14.98 8.42 4.06
N GLN A 270 15.26 8.76 5.33
CA GLN A 270 14.33 9.45 6.24
C GLN A 270 13.82 10.75 5.63
N ASP A 271 14.73 11.65 5.22
CA ASP A 271 14.40 12.96 4.66
C ASP A 271 13.50 12.89 3.41
N ARG A 272 13.60 11.78 2.66
CA ARG A 272 12.74 11.51 1.51
C ARG A 272 11.37 11.05 1.97
N CYS A 273 11.29 10.12 2.91
CA CYS A 273 10.01 9.57 3.38
C CYS A 273 9.17 10.60 4.13
N GLU A 274 9.80 11.56 4.80
CA GLU A 274 9.12 12.68 5.47
C GLU A 274 8.35 13.60 4.50
N GLN A 275 8.65 13.55 3.20
CA GLN A 275 7.91 14.29 2.16
C GLN A 275 6.60 13.60 1.76
N PHE A 276 6.38 12.35 2.20
CA PHE A 276 5.19 11.59 1.85
C PHE A 276 4.27 11.44 3.06
N THR A 277 3.00 11.77 2.88
CA THR A 277 1.96 11.50 3.88
C THR A 277 1.56 10.01 3.84
N PRO A 278 1.71 9.24 4.93
CA PRO A 278 1.32 7.82 4.94
C PRO A 278 -0.17 7.62 4.68
N VAL A 279 -0.51 6.77 3.72
CA VAL A 279 -1.90 6.48 3.34
C VAL A 279 -2.29 5.02 3.48
N ILE A 280 -1.33 4.08 3.58
CA ILE A 280 -1.53 2.66 3.89
C ILE A 280 -0.32 2.16 4.70
N SER A 281 -0.58 1.33 5.70
CA SER A 281 0.44 0.52 6.38
C SER A 281 0.02 -0.94 6.41
N TYR A 282 0.98 -1.84 6.26
CA TYR A 282 0.82 -3.28 6.42
C TYR A 282 1.73 -3.76 7.55
N ASP A 283 1.18 -4.58 8.45
CA ASP A 283 1.91 -5.28 9.51
C ASP A 283 2.41 -6.65 9.05
#